data_AF-A0A1Y0H9W2-F1
#
_entry.id   AF-A0A1Y0H9W2-F1
#
_cell.length_a   1.000
_cell.length_b   1.000
_cell.length_c   1.000
_cell.angle_alpha   90.00
_cell.angle_beta   90.00
_cell.angle_gamma   90.00
#
_symmetry.space_group_name_H-M   'P 1'
#
loop_
_entity.id
_entity.type
_entity.pdbx_description
1 polymer ?
#
loop_
_entity_poly.entity_id
_entity_poly.type
_entity_poly.pdbx_seq_one_letter_code
_entity_poly.pdbx_strand_id
1 'polypeptide(L)'
;MMPAKRLQTGQSLATAGVLVAACSLLPFFSTGPLPIPLIVGGLLYLVGGFMISLTPPGDSRRAALGRLRLMRIGMAIVVVILLVRMAPAG
;
A
#
# COMPACT_ATOMS: atom_id res chain seq x y z
N MET A 1 -25.69 10.39 2.87
CA MET A 1 -24.69 10.09 1.79
C MET A 1 -23.37 9.68 2.45
N MET A 2 -22.54 8.82 1.82
CA MET A 2 -21.07 8.71 2.04
C MET A 2 -20.39 7.61 2.91
N PRO A 3 -20.96 6.47 3.33
CA PRO A 3 -20.11 5.34 3.79
C PRO A 3 -19.37 4.69 2.59
N ALA A 4 -20.07 4.53 1.45
CA ALA A 4 -19.50 3.94 0.24
C ALA A 4 -18.38 4.81 -0.38
N LYS A 5 -18.52 6.14 -0.34
CA LYS A 5 -17.54 7.07 -0.92
C LYS A 5 -16.22 7.04 -0.15
N ARG A 6 -16.26 6.98 1.20
CA ARG A 6 -15.06 6.84 2.06
C ARG A 6 -14.34 5.51 1.84
N LEU A 7 -15.10 4.43 1.68
CA LEU A 7 -14.57 3.10 1.35
C LEU A 7 -13.85 3.09 0.00
N GLN A 8 -14.46 3.71 -1.02
CA GLN A 8 -13.86 3.82 -2.34
C GLN A 8 -12.59 4.69 -2.33
N THR A 9 -12.61 5.83 -1.61
CA THR A 9 -11.44 6.70 -1.45
C THR A 9 -10.31 6.00 -0.67
N GLY A 10 -10.63 5.27 0.39
CA GLY A 10 -9.64 4.48 1.15
C GLY A 10 -9.03 3.37 0.30
N GLN A 11 -9.83 2.69 -0.53
CA GLN A 11 -9.32 1.70 -1.48
C GLN A 11 -8.43 2.35 -2.52
N SER A 12 -8.83 3.46 -3.15
CA SER A 12 -8.00 4.12 -4.16
C SER A 12 -6.67 4.63 -3.57
N LEU A 13 -6.68 5.14 -2.34
CA LEU A 13 -5.47 5.52 -1.61
C LEU A 13 -4.56 4.32 -1.35
N ALA A 14 -5.13 3.19 -0.93
CA ALA A 14 -4.36 1.96 -0.72
C ALA A 14 -3.77 1.41 -2.03
N THR A 15 -4.53 1.41 -3.12
CA THR A 15 -4.03 1.00 -4.45
C THR A 15 -2.92 1.93 -4.93
N ALA A 16 -3.14 3.25 -4.82
CA ALA A 16 -2.17 4.25 -5.21
C ALA A 16 -0.87 4.11 -4.39
N GLY A 17 -0.99 3.82 -3.09
CA GLY A 17 0.16 3.56 -2.23
C GLY A 17 0.99 2.36 -2.69
N VAL A 18 0.35 1.24 -3.03
CA VAL A 18 1.05 0.06 -3.56
C VAL A 18 1.68 0.35 -4.92
N LEU A 19 1.01 1.08 -5.80
CA LEU A 19 1.55 1.48 -7.11
C LEU A 19 2.78 2.39 -6.98
N VAL A 20 2.70 3.40 -6.11
CA VAL A 20 3.82 4.31 -5.84
C VAL A 20 4.96 3.56 -5.18
N ALA A 21 4.68 2.63 -4.27
CA ALA A 21 5.69 1.74 -3.73
C ALA A 21 6.30 0.86 -4.82
N ALA A 22 5.53 0.32 -5.77
CA ALA A 22 6.07 -0.47 -6.87
C ALA A 22 7.02 0.34 -7.77
N CYS A 23 6.83 1.66 -7.91
CA CYS A 23 7.79 2.53 -8.62
C CYS A 23 9.18 2.53 -7.98
N SER A 24 9.32 2.17 -6.70
CA SER A 24 10.64 2.02 -6.08
C SER A 24 11.43 0.80 -6.56
N LEU A 25 10.80 -0.14 -7.28
CA LEU A 25 11.50 -1.24 -7.94
C LEU A 25 12.25 -0.78 -9.21
N LEU A 26 11.94 0.42 -9.72
CA LEU A 26 12.62 0.98 -10.88
C LEU A 26 14.01 1.50 -10.48
N PRO A 27 15.06 1.19 -11.26
CA PRO A 27 16.43 1.55 -10.93
C PRO A 27 16.66 3.06 -10.82
N PHE A 28 15.83 3.87 -11.48
CA PHE A 28 15.91 5.33 -11.44
C PHE A 28 15.50 5.94 -10.09
N PHE A 29 14.59 5.29 -9.36
CA PHE A 29 14.06 5.78 -8.09
C PHE A 29 14.62 5.04 -6.86
N SER A 30 15.44 4.02 -7.07
CA SER A 30 16.07 3.18 -6.04
C SER A 30 17.51 3.61 -5.73
N THR A 31 17.78 4.91 -5.72
CA THR A 31 19.13 5.49 -5.56
C THR A 31 19.58 5.64 -4.11
N GLY A 32 18.75 5.27 -3.12
CA GLY A 32 19.07 5.38 -1.69
C GLY A 32 18.77 4.11 -0.89
N PRO A 33 19.27 4.02 0.36
CA PRO A 33 19.09 2.85 1.24
C PRO A 33 17.62 2.56 1.60
N LEU A 34 16.74 3.56 1.44
CA LEU A 34 15.29 3.41 1.49
C LEU A 34 14.68 4.29 0.39
N PRO A 35 14.10 3.73 -0.67
CA PRO A 35 13.60 4.51 -1.79
C PRO A 35 12.38 5.33 -1.37
N ILE A 36 12.41 6.63 -1.67
CA ILE A 36 11.35 7.59 -1.36
C ILE A 36 9.95 7.10 -1.82
N PRO A 37 9.79 6.50 -3.01
CA PRO A 37 8.49 5.99 -3.43
C PRO A 37 7.93 4.89 -2.52
N LEU A 38 8.78 4.10 -1.84
CA LEU A 38 8.32 3.11 -0.87
C LEU A 38 7.78 3.76 0.40
N ILE A 39 8.42 4.83 0.86
CA ILE A 39 7.97 5.60 2.03
C ILE A 39 6.63 6.28 1.72
N VAL A 40 6.54 6.99 0.59
CA VAL A 40 5.32 7.68 0.15
C VAL A 40 4.20 6.66 -0.12
N GLY A 41 4.52 5.56 -0.79
CA GLY A 41 3.58 4.48 -1.07
C GLY A 41 3.06 3.80 0.20
N GLY A 42 3.94 3.54 1.17
CA GLY A 42 3.58 2.98 2.47
C GLY A 42 2.67 3.90 3.28
N LEU A 43 2.94 5.21 3.28
CA LEU A 43 2.09 6.21 3.93
C LEU A 43 0.69 6.24 3.32
N LEU A 44 0.58 6.27 1.99
CA LEU A 44 -0.70 6.24 1.28
C LEU A 44 -1.48 4.95 1.57
N TYR A 45 -0.79 3.80 1.63
CA TYR A 45 -1.38 2.53 2.04
C TYR A 45 -1.92 2.57 3.46
N LEU A 46 -1.16 3.11 4.42
CA LEU A 46 -1.58 3.26 5.82
C LEU A 46 -2.79 4.16 5.95
N VAL A 47 -2.79 5.32 5.28
CA VAL A 47 -3.92 6.27 5.28
C VAL A 47 -5.17 5.60 4.68
N GLY A 48 -5.04 4.92 3.54
CA GLY A 48 -6.15 4.19 2.91
C GLY A 48 -6.71 3.08 3.81
N GLY A 49 -5.83 2.30 4.44
CA GLY A 49 -6.20 1.28 5.41
C GLY A 49 -6.87 1.84 6.67
N PHE A 50 -6.40 2.98 7.16
CA PHE A 50 -6.97 3.67 8.32
C PHE A 50 -8.38 4.20 8.02
N MET A 51 -8.60 4.79 6.84
CA MET A 51 -9.93 5.22 6.40
C MET A 51 -10.92 4.05 6.31
N ILE A 52 -10.48 2.88 5.82
CA ILE A 52 -11.30 1.66 5.78
C ILE A 52 -11.57 1.13 7.18
N SER A 53 -10.58 1.21 8.08
CA SER A 53 -10.72 0.79 9.48
C SER A 53 -11.73 1.63 10.25
N LEU A 54 -11.74 2.96 10.05
CA LEU A 54 -12.66 3.92 10.65
C LEU A 54 -14.09 3.84 10.09
N THR A 55 -14.31 3.13 8.99
CA THR A 55 -15.66 2.97 8.43
C THR A 55 -16.48 2.00 9.30
N PRO A 56 -17.75 2.32 9.65
CA PRO A 56 -18.57 1.47 10.51
C PRO A 56 -18.71 0.04 9.97
N PRO A 57 -18.81 -0.98 10.86
CA PRO A 57 -18.87 -2.37 10.48
C PRO A 57 -20.12 -2.67 9.63
N GLY A 58 -19.89 -3.31 8.49
CA GLY A 58 -20.92 -3.77 7.54
C GLY A 58 -20.30 -4.66 6.47
N ASP A 59 -21.12 -5.34 5.65
CA ASP A 59 -20.64 -6.28 4.63
C ASP A 59 -19.67 -5.63 3.64
N SER A 60 -19.88 -4.34 3.33
CA SER A 60 -19.01 -3.52 2.50
C SER A 60 -17.60 -3.36 3.10
N ARG A 61 -17.50 -3.27 4.43
CA ARG A 61 -16.23 -3.18 5.16
C ARG A 61 -15.51 -4.52 5.16
N ARG A 62 -16.23 -5.65 5.30
CA ARG A 62 -15.64 -7.00 5.22
C ARG A 62 -15.04 -7.25 3.83
N ALA A 63 -15.77 -6.92 2.77
CA ALA A 63 -15.25 -7.03 1.40
C ALA A 63 -14.02 -6.14 1.18
N ALA A 64 -14.03 -4.91 1.71
CA ALA A 64 -12.90 -4.00 1.59
C ALA A 64 -11.68 -4.44 2.41
N LEU A 65 -11.87 -4.98 3.61
CA LEU A 65 -10.79 -5.57 4.42
C LEU A 65 -10.19 -6.80 3.72
N GLY A 66 -11.02 -7.60 3.04
CA GLY A 66 -10.56 -8.71 2.20
C GLY A 66 -9.65 -8.23 1.06
N ARG A 67 -10.06 -7.18 0.33
CA ARG A 67 -9.22 -6.54 -0.70
C ARG A 67 -7.96 -5.91 -0.10
N LEU A 68 -8.06 -5.33 1.10
CA LEU A 68 -6.92 -4.72 1.78
C LEU A 68 -5.87 -5.77 2.18
N ARG A 69 -6.28 -7.00 2.51
CA ARG A 69 -5.37 -8.13 2.73
C ARG A 69 -4.59 -8.48 1.47
N LEU A 70 -5.26 -8.54 0.31
CA LEU A 70 -4.60 -8.75 -0.99
C LEU A 70 -3.57 -7.64 -1.29
N MET A 71 -3.92 -6.38 -1.06
CA MET A 71 -2.96 -5.26 -1.20
C MET A 71 -1.81 -5.35 -0.21
N ARG A 72 -2.07 -5.85 1.01
CA ARG A 72 -1.04 -6.06 2.04
C ARG A 72 0.00 -7.08 1.56
N ILE A 73 -0.44 -8.14 0.89
CA ILE A 73 0.45 -9.12 0.24
C ILE A 73 1.26 -8.45 -0.86
N GLY A 74 0.63 -7.62 -1.72
CA GLY A 74 1.34 -6.87 -2.77
C GLY A 74 2.43 -5.95 -2.20
N MET A 75 2.11 -5.18 -1.16
CA MET A 75 3.09 -4.33 -0.48
C MET A 75 4.22 -5.14 0.15
N ALA A 76 3.91 -6.27 0.79
CA ALA A 76 4.91 -7.18 1.36
C ALA A 76 5.85 -7.72 0.28
N ILE A 77 5.34 -8.10 -0.90
CA ILE A 77 6.15 -8.54 -2.04
C ILE A 77 7.12 -7.43 -2.48
N VAL A 78 6.63 -6.19 -2.66
CA VAL A 78 7.48 -5.04 -3.03
C VAL A 78 8.59 -4.82 -2.01
N VAL A 79 8.26 -4.84 -0.72
CA VAL A 79 9.23 -4.69 0.38
C VAL A 79 10.25 -5.83 0.38
N VAL A 80 9.81 -7.09 0.22
CA VAL A 80 10.72 -8.26 0.17
C VAL A 80 11.66 -8.17 -1.02
N ILE A 81 11.17 -7.82 -2.22
CA ILE A 81 12.01 -7.65 -3.41
C ILE A 81 13.07 -6.56 -3.17
N LEU A 82 12.69 -5.45 -2.52
CA LEU A 82 13.62 -4.39 -2.18
C LEU A 82 14.65 -4.79 -1.14
N LEU A 83 14.24 -5.50 -0.09
CA LEU A 83 15.16 -6.05 0.90
C LEU A 83 16.15 -7.03 0.27
N VAL A 84 15.70 -7.88 -0.66
CA VAL A 84 16.58 -8.79 -1.41
C VAL A 84 17.54 -8.01 -2.33
N ARG A 85 17.06 -6.95 -2.99
CA ARG A 85 17.90 -6.07 -3.83
C ARG A 85 18.94 -5.28 -3.03
N MET A 86 18.63 -4.93 -1.78
CA MET A 86 19.52 -4.18 -0.88
C MET A 86 20.39 -5.07 -0.01
N ALA A 87 20.05 -6.36 0.13
CA ALA A 87 20.88 -7.31 0.85
C ALA A 87 22.26 -7.33 0.17
N PRO A 88 23.34 -7.01 0.90
CA PRO A 88 24.67 -7.06 0.32
C PRO A 88 24.89 -8.48 -0.20
N ALA A 89 25.29 -8.59 -1.47
CA ALA A 89 25.77 -9.85 -2.02
C ALA A 89 26.96 -10.28 -1.16
N GLY A 90 26.73 -11.28 -0.31
CA GLY A 90 27.78 -11.95 0.45
C GLY A 90 28.70 -12.74 -0.49
#